data_AF-A0A0Q6WZJ7-F1
#
_entry.id   AF-A0A0Q6WZJ7-F1
#
_cell.length_a   1.000
_cell.length_b   1.000
_cell.length_c   1.000
_cell.angle_alpha   90.00
_cell.angle_beta   90.00
_cell.angle_gamma   90.00
#
_symmetry.space_group_name_H-M   'P 1'
#
loop_
_entity.id
_entity.type
_entity.pdbx_description
1 polymer ?
#
loop_
_entity_poly.entity_id
_entity_poly.type
_entity_poly.pdbx_seq_one_letter_code
_entity_poly.pdbx_strand_id
1 'polypeptide(L)'
;MLSLAALPLGGAQAATFCDRSNSLTAGEQDRLLRFAAVVREELGQPGGSAALVSRSGLDLSRFNIRYSHAALGWRGDAGGWTTRQLYYSCDEDRPRIFDQGVAGFVMGTDDPKLGYISVVRLPAEAANTVRLASLDGQIALGLLAGTYSANAYAFGLQYQNCNQWVAELLAAAWGNLANGGDVRERAQAWLRETGYAPEGVAVNSSFLMLASYFVPHVHLDDHPAQDRYEMKLKVSLPSTLEAFVQQRYPASERTEICHNARQIVVHKGWTPAAAGCQAGPGDRVIALD
;
A
#
# COMPACT_ATOMS: atom_id res chain seq x y z
N MET A 1 -26.55 -39.42 -31.12
CA MET A 1 -25.94 -38.78 -29.95
C MET A 1 -24.90 -37.79 -30.45
N LEU A 2 -25.19 -36.48 -30.37
CA LEU A 2 -24.21 -35.45 -30.71
C LEU A 2 -23.31 -35.19 -29.49
N SER A 3 -22.01 -35.40 -29.65
CA SER A 3 -21.00 -35.01 -28.67
C SER A 3 -20.76 -33.49 -28.75
N LEU A 4 -21.10 -32.76 -27.70
CA LEU A 4 -20.64 -31.38 -27.50
C LEU A 4 -19.17 -31.41 -27.06
N ALA A 5 -18.29 -30.85 -27.89
CA ALA A 5 -16.93 -30.52 -27.48
C ALA A 5 -16.98 -29.31 -26.53
N ALA A 6 -16.57 -29.51 -25.28
CA ALA A 6 -16.36 -28.42 -24.32
C ALA A 6 -15.06 -27.69 -24.67
N LEU A 7 -15.19 -26.43 -25.11
CA LEU A 7 -14.06 -25.51 -25.21
C LEU A 7 -13.65 -25.07 -23.80
N PRO A 8 -12.36 -25.08 -23.45
CA PRO A 8 -11.90 -24.58 -22.16
C PRO A 8 -11.97 -23.05 -22.17
N LEU A 9 -12.93 -22.50 -21.44
CA LEU A 9 -12.95 -21.08 -21.05
C LEU A 9 -12.06 -20.91 -19.82
N GLY A 10 -10.74 -20.92 -20.02
CA GLY A 10 -9.77 -20.70 -18.93
C GLY A 10 -8.67 -19.76 -19.38
N GLY A 11 -8.62 -18.55 -18.81
CA GLY A 11 -7.41 -17.71 -18.88
C GLY A 11 -7.59 -16.20 -19.11
N ALA A 12 -8.80 -15.68 -19.37
CA ALA A 12 -8.93 -14.28 -19.78
C ALA A 12 -8.95 -13.24 -18.63
N GLN A 13 -9.05 -13.65 -17.35
CA GLN A 13 -9.29 -12.71 -16.23
C GLN A 13 -8.12 -12.52 -15.25
N ALA A 14 -7.19 -13.49 -15.15
CA ALA A 14 -5.91 -13.27 -14.45
C ALA A 14 -5.02 -12.24 -15.18
N ALA A 15 -5.27 -12.07 -16.48
CA ALA A 15 -4.60 -11.13 -17.37
C ALA A 15 -4.63 -9.68 -16.85
N THR A 16 -5.74 -9.14 -16.35
CA THR A 16 -5.83 -7.68 -16.09
C THR A 16 -5.09 -7.15 -14.85
N PHE A 17 -4.76 -8.01 -13.87
CA PHE A 17 -3.96 -7.61 -12.70
C PHE A 17 -2.46 -7.79 -12.96
N CYS A 18 -2.10 -8.83 -13.71
CA CYS A 18 -0.71 -9.22 -13.99
C CYS A 18 -0.14 -8.69 -15.32
N ASP A 19 -0.97 -8.35 -16.30
CA ASP A 19 -0.54 -7.80 -17.61
C ASP A 19 -0.32 -6.28 -17.59
N ARG A 20 -0.25 -5.64 -16.42
CA ARG A 20 -0.06 -4.17 -16.33
C ARG A 20 1.39 -3.71 -16.48
N SER A 21 2.17 -4.34 -17.36
CA SER A 21 3.45 -3.78 -17.80
C SER A 21 3.20 -2.80 -18.95
N ASN A 22 2.57 -1.65 -18.64
CA ASN A 22 2.48 -0.57 -19.63
C ASN A 22 3.89 -0.12 -20.00
N SER A 23 4.26 -0.28 -21.28
CA SER A 23 5.54 0.22 -21.79
C SER A 23 5.58 1.74 -21.65
N LEU A 24 6.36 2.24 -20.69
CA LEU A 24 6.54 3.67 -20.48
C LEU A 24 7.27 4.29 -21.68
N THR A 25 6.82 5.47 -22.11
CA THR A 25 7.62 6.30 -23.03
C THR A 25 8.86 6.85 -22.33
N ALA A 26 9.88 7.25 -23.08
CA ALA A 26 11.08 7.86 -22.50
C ALA A 26 10.77 9.12 -21.67
N GLY A 27 9.80 9.95 -22.12
CA GLY A 27 9.37 11.13 -21.37
C GLY A 27 8.62 10.79 -20.08
N GLU A 28 7.81 9.73 -20.08
CA GLU A 28 7.16 9.24 -18.85
C GLU A 28 8.18 8.67 -17.88
N GLN A 29 9.16 7.89 -18.37
CA GLN A 29 10.23 7.35 -17.56
C GLN A 29 11.11 8.44 -16.94
N ASP A 30 11.53 9.45 -17.72
CA ASP A 30 12.28 10.61 -17.21
C ASP A 30 11.50 11.31 -16.09
N ARG A 31 10.23 11.63 -16.33
CA ARG A 31 9.38 12.27 -15.33
C ARG A 31 9.26 11.43 -14.05
N LEU A 32 9.03 10.12 -14.15
CA LEU A 32 8.92 9.26 -12.98
C LEU A 32 10.24 9.15 -12.22
N LEU A 33 11.38 9.19 -12.92
CA LEU A 33 12.71 9.22 -12.29
C LEU A 33 12.95 10.56 -11.56
N ARG A 34 12.57 11.69 -12.16
CA ARG A 34 12.62 13.01 -11.52
C ARG A 34 11.69 13.06 -10.30
N PHE A 35 10.49 12.50 -10.42
CA PHE A 35 9.54 12.38 -9.32
C PHE A 35 10.11 11.51 -8.19
N ALA A 36 10.70 10.35 -8.50
CA ALA A 36 11.38 9.51 -7.53
C ALA A 36 12.56 10.19 -6.83
N ALA A 37 13.28 11.08 -7.53
CA ALA A 37 14.34 11.87 -6.92
C ALA A 37 13.79 12.83 -5.85
N VAL A 38 12.63 13.46 -6.10
CA VAL A 38 11.93 14.30 -5.12
C VAL A 38 11.43 13.48 -3.93
N VAL A 39 10.83 12.30 -4.18
CA VAL A 39 10.41 11.39 -3.09
C VAL A 39 11.59 10.98 -2.22
N ARG A 40 12.73 10.65 -2.84
CA ARG A 40 13.97 10.31 -2.13
C ARG A 40 14.52 11.50 -1.34
N GLU A 41 14.42 12.71 -1.86
CA GLU A 41 14.81 13.94 -1.14
C GLU A 41 13.97 14.12 0.13
N GLU A 42 12.65 14.00 0.04
CA GLU A 42 11.74 14.14 1.18
C GLU A 42 11.95 13.04 2.23
N LEU A 43 12.20 11.79 1.79
CA LEU A 43 12.62 10.71 2.69
C LEU A 43 13.99 11.00 3.34
N GLY A 44 14.92 11.59 2.59
CA GLY A 44 16.28 11.89 3.02
C GLY A 44 16.42 13.06 4.00
N GLN A 45 15.35 13.80 4.26
CA GLN A 45 15.34 14.88 5.24
C GLN A 45 15.80 14.36 6.63
N PRO A 46 16.57 15.14 7.41
CA PRO A 46 17.10 14.71 8.70
C PRO A 46 16.02 14.23 9.67
N GLY A 47 16.40 13.33 10.59
CA GLY A 47 15.57 12.95 11.74
C GLY A 47 14.80 11.63 11.64
N GLY A 48 14.90 10.88 10.54
CA GLY A 48 14.20 9.60 10.37
C GLY A 48 15.04 8.48 9.78
N SER A 49 14.89 7.26 10.31
CA SER A 49 15.50 6.02 9.82
C SER A 49 14.47 5.06 9.18
N ALA A 50 13.19 5.36 9.32
CA ALA A 50 12.07 4.69 8.66
C ALA A 50 10.89 5.64 8.43
N ALA A 51 10.03 5.31 7.47
CA ALA A 51 8.82 6.04 7.12
C ALA A 51 7.76 5.08 6.58
N LEU A 52 6.48 5.40 6.81
CA LEU A 52 5.39 4.80 6.06
C LEU A 52 5.29 5.52 4.71
N VAL A 53 5.29 4.77 3.61
CA VAL A 53 5.22 5.33 2.26
C VAL A 53 4.04 4.70 1.53
N SER A 54 3.20 5.53 0.93
CA SER A 54 1.99 5.09 0.22
C SER A 54 2.00 5.61 -1.21
N ARG A 55 1.41 4.88 -2.15
CA ARG A 55 1.28 5.31 -3.56
C ARG A 55 -0.11 5.04 -4.15
N SER A 56 -0.42 5.77 -5.20
CA SER A 56 -1.53 5.48 -6.12
C SER A 56 -1.16 4.34 -7.07
N GLY A 57 -1.20 3.09 -6.58
CA GLY A 57 -0.78 1.90 -7.35
C GLY A 57 -1.88 1.22 -8.16
N LEU A 58 -3.15 1.56 -7.91
CA LEU A 58 -4.34 1.09 -8.62
C LEU A 58 -5.36 2.23 -8.60
N ASP A 59 -6.08 2.45 -9.70
CA ASP A 59 -7.23 3.36 -9.71
C ASP A 59 -8.38 2.79 -8.88
N LEU A 60 -8.56 3.34 -7.69
CA LEU A 60 -9.66 3.07 -6.78
C LEU A 60 -10.51 4.33 -6.53
N SER A 61 -10.47 5.29 -7.45
CA SER A 61 -11.21 6.56 -7.35
C SER A 61 -12.72 6.35 -7.21
N ARG A 62 -13.27 5.29 -7.82
CA ARG A 62 -14.67 4.86 -7.63
C ARG A 62 -15.06 4.67 -6.16
N PHE A 63 -14.10 4.28 -5.31
CA PHE A 63 -14.29 4.05 -3.89
C PHE A 63 -13.78 5.22 -3.03
N ASN A 64 -13.45 6.37 -3.63
CA ASN A 64 -12.79 7.51 -2.99
C ASN A 64 -11.45 7.18 -2.32
N ILE A 65 -10.70 6.22 -2.87
CA ILE A 65 -9.39 5.81 -2.36
C ILE A 65 -8.29 6.39 -3.25
N ARG A 66 -7.45 7.28 -2.70
CA ARG A 66 -6.31 7.89 -3.40
C ARG A 66 -5.06 7.00 -3.41
N TYR A 67 -4.78 6.33 -2.29
CA TYR A 67 -3.64 5.45 -2.12
C TYR A 67 -4.14 4.02 -1.98
N SER A 68 -3.65 3.13 -2.82
CA SER A 68 -4.06 1.72 -2.81
C SER A 68 -3.00 0.81 -2.18
N HIS A 69 -1.75 1.28 -2.10
CA HIS A 69 -0.62 0.46 -1.71
C HIS A 69 0.34 1.20 -0.77
N ALA A 70 0.77 0.53 0.29
CA ALA A 70 1.72 1.03 1.27
C ALA A 70 2.94 0.11 1.43
N ALA A 71 4.05 0.72 1.85
CA ALA A 71 5.32 0.10 2.15
C ALA A 71 5.93 0.74 3.40
N LEU A 72 6.87 0.03 4.04
CA LEU A 72 7.77 0.62 5.02
C LEU A 72 9.08 0.97 4.35
N GLY A 73 9.35 2.26 4.25
CA GLY A 73 10.65 2.80 3.86
C GLY A 73 11.62 2.73 5.04
N TRP A 74 12.86 2.32 4.80
CA TRP A 74 13.94 2.38 5.79
C TRP A 74 15.25 2.81 5.16
N ARG A 75 16.07 3.49 5.97
CA ARG A 75 17.38 3.99 5.57
C ARG A 75 18.46 3.00 5.96
N GLY A 76 19.20 2.52 4.96
CA GLY A 76 20.38 1.68 5.15
C GLY A 76 21.59 2.48 5.63
N ASP A 77 22.64 1.79 6.08
CA ASP A 77 23.83 2.42 6.67
C ASP A 77 24.62 3.25 5.65
N ALA A 78 24.59 2.85 4.37
CA ALA A 78 25.15 3.61 3.25
C ALA A 78 24.29 4.84 2.87
N GLY A 79 23.22 5.12 3.60
CA GLY A 79 22.35 6.28 3.41
C GLY A 79 21.24 6.12 2.36
N GLY A 80 21.23 5.02 1.60
CA GLY A 80 20.18 4.69 0.64
C GLY A 80 18.85 4.30 1.31
N TRP A 81 17.74 4.57 0.62
CA TRP A 81 16.40 4.23 1.07
C TRP A 81 15.85 3.02 0.32
N THR A 82 15.38 2.04 1.08
CA THR A 82 14.69 0.85 0.61
C THR A 82 13.25 0.88 1.08
N THR A 83 12.34 0.41 0.26
CA THR A 83 10.92 0.22 0.59
C THR A 83 10.64 -1.28 0.64
N ARG A 84 10.10 -1.74 1.77
CA ARG A 84 9.67 -3.12 1.97
C ARG A 84 8.14 -3.21 1.94
N GLN A 85 7.63 -4.12 1.14
CA GLN A 85 6.19 -4.26 0.90
C GLN A 85 5.83 -5.69 0.50
N LEU A 86 4.57 -6.04 0.70
CA LEU A 86 3.98 -7.26 0.17
C LEU A 86 3.45 -6.99 -1.24
N TYR A 87 3.91 -7.74 -2.23
CA TYR A 87 3.24 -7.85 -3.53
C TYR A 87 2.76 -9.26 -3.80
N TYR A 88 1.70 -9.37 -4.58
CA TYR A 88 1.38 -10.61 -5.24
C TYR A 88 2.29 -10.79 -6.46
N SER A 89 3.11 -11.83 -6.44
CA SER A 89 4.00 -12.21 -7.53
C SER A 89 3.20 -13.03 -8.54
N CYS A 90 2.87 -12.42 -9.68
CA CYS A 90 2.11 -13.07 -10.74
C CYS A 90 2.82 -14.29 -11.33
N ASP A 91 4.14 -14.22 -11.50
CA ASP A 91 4.95 -15.32 -12.04
C ASP A 91 5.01 -16.52 -11.09
N GLU A 92 4.87 -16.28 -9.79
CA GLU A 92 4.92 -17.33 -8.77
C GLU A 92 3.54 -17.71 -8.20
N ASP A 93 2.47 -17.05 -8.63
CA ASP A 93 1.10 -17.22 -8.14
C ASP A 93 0.99 -17.17 -6.59
N ARG A 94 1.73 -16.24 -5.96
CA ARG A 94 1.74 -16.12 -4.48
C ARG A 94 2.19 -14.76 -3.98
N PRO A 95 1.76 -14.36 -2.77
CA PRO A 95 2.30 -13.16 -2.13
C PRO A 95 3.76 -13.35 -1.72
N ARG A 96 4.53 -12.26 -1.85
CA ARG A 96 5.96 -12.18 -1.56
C ARG A 96 6.29 -10.84 -0.92
N ILE A 97 7.34 -10.84 -0.10
CA ILE A 97 7.92 -9.61 0.43
C ILE A 97 9.03 -9.16 -0.52
N PHE A 98 8.94 -7.91 -0.98
CA PHE A 98 9.91 -7.30 -1.87
C PHE A 98 10.57 -6.12 -1.20
N ASP A 99 11.88 -6.02 -1.41
CA ASP A 99 12.66 -4.83 -1.14
C ASP A 99 12.99 -4.13 -2.47
N GLN A 100 12.63 -2.85 -2.57
CA GLN A 100 12.89 -2.04 -3.76
C GLN A 100 13.45 -0.68 -3.35
N GLY A 101 14.31 -0.11 -4.19
CA GLY A 101 14.66 1.30 -4.06
C GLY A 101 13.46 2.23 -4.34
N VAL A 102 13.55 3.48 -3.89
CA VAL A 102 12.48 4.48 -4.06
C VAL A 102 11.98 4.62 -5.50
N ALA A 103 12.88 4.55 -6.48
CA ALA A 103 12.49 4.61 -7.89
C ALA A 103 11.61 3.43 -8.33
N GLY A 104 11.93 2.20 -7.89
CA GLY A 104 11.11 1.02 -8.17
C GLY A 104 9.72 1.12 -7.52
N PHE A 105 9.66 1.66 -6.30
CA PHE A 105 8.38 1.95 -5.64
C PHE A 105 7.55 3.00 -6.40
N VAL A 106 8.16 4.06 -6.90
CA VAL A 106 7.45 5.08 -7.68
C VAL A 106 6.95 4.54 -9.03
N MET A 107 7.74 3.68 -9.68
CA MET A 107 7.40 3.13 -10.99
C MET A 107 6.15 2.23 -11.00
N GLY A 108 5.75 1.67 -9.85
CA GLY A 108 4.50 0.89 -9.77
C GLY A 108 3.23 1.73 -9.59
N THR A 109 3.25 3.01 -9.98
CA THR A 109 2.06 3.87 -10.06
C THR A 109 1.08 3.36 -11.13
N ASP A 110 -0.21 3.62 -10.94
CA ASP A 110 -1.26 3.22 -11.89
C ASP A 110 -1.24 4.07 -13.18
N ASP A 111 -1.17 5.39 -13.04
CA ASP A 111 -1.10 6.34 -14.15
C ASP A 111 0.28 7.02 -14.19
N PRO A 112 1.08 6.85 -15.27
CA PRO A 112 2.34 7.56 -15.41
C PRO A 112 2.15 9.07 -15.61
N LYS A 113 0.94 9.54 -15.93
CA LYS A 113 0.62 10.95 -16.19
C LYS A 113 0.25 11.75 -14.95
N LEU A 114 -0.30 11.10 -13.94
CA LEU A 114 -0.71 11.68 -12.68
C LEU A 114 -0.48 10.67 -11.55
N GLY A 115 0.43 10.98 -10.64
CA GLY A 115 0.75 10.09 -9.53
C GLY A 115 0.80 10.84 -8.21
N TYR A 116 0.48 10.12 -7.13
CA TYR A 116 0.58 10.61 -5.75
C TYR A 116 1.37 9.62 -4.91
N ILE A 117 2.27 10.16 -4.10
CA ILE A 117 3.03 9.49 -3.05
C ILE A 117 2.72 10.20 -1.74
N SER A 118 2.48 9.45 -0.68
CA SER A 118 2.47 9.96 0.69
C SER A 118 3.68 9.42 1.42
N VAL A 119 4.35 10.28 2.17
CA VAL A 119 5.45 9.93 3.08
C VAL A 119 5.06 10.39 4.48
N VAL A 120 4.93 9.45 5.41
CA VAL A 120 4.77 9.75 6.83
C VAL A 120 6.05 9.38 7.55
N ARG A 121 6.81 10.42 7.94
CA ARG A 121 8.02 10.26 8.74
C ARG A 121 7.64 10.01 10.19
N LEU A 122 8.29 9.02 10.79
CA LEU A 122 8.07 8.61 12.17
C LEU A 122 9.06 9.36 13.10
N PRO A 123 8.69 9.66 14.35
CA PRO A 123 9.64 10.10 15.36
C PRO A 123 10.79 9.10 15.51
N ALA A 124 12.00 9.57 15.84
CA ALA A 124 13.23 8.77 15.77
C ALA A 124 13.14 7.40 16.48
N GLU A 125 12.52 7.33 17.66
CA GLU A 125 12.34 6.07 18.41
C GLU A 125 11.41 5.09 17.67
N ALA A 126 10.25 5.58 17.23
CA ALA A 126 9.29 4.79 16.45
C ALA A 126 9.87 4.37 15.09
N ALA A 127 10.66 5.24 14.45
CA ALA A 127 11.36 4.94 13.22
C ALA A 127 12.40 3.83 13.41
N ASN A 128 13.16 3.87 14.50
CA ASN A 128 14.20 2.87 14.77
C ASN A 128 13.61 1.49 15.05
N THR A 129 12.54 1.41 15.85
CA THR A 129 11.85 0.12 16.11
C THR A 129 11.29 -0.48 14.82
N VAL A 130 10.64 0.33 13.98
CA VAL A 130 10.14 -0.10 12.66
C VAL A 130 11.28 -0.53 11.74
N ARG A 131 12.38 0.21 11.69
CA ARG A 131 13.56 -0.15 10.91
C ARG A 131 14.12 -1.51 11.34
N LEU A 132 14.29 -1.75 12.63
CA LEU A 132 14.83 -3.02 13.14
C LEU A 132 13.90 -4.20 12.81
N ALA A 133 12.59 -4.06 13.03
CA ALA A 133 11.63 -5.08 12.65
C ALA A 133 11.58 -5.32 11.13
N SER A 134 11.75 -4.26 10.33
CA SER A 134 11.81 -4.36 8.87
C SER A 134 13.10 -5.04 8.39
N LEU A 135 14.21 -4.96 9.15
CA LEU A 135 15.46 -5.66 8.83
C LEU A 135 15.46 -7.12 9.30
N ASP A 136 14.65 -7.45 10.31
CA ASP A 136 14.46 -8.83 10.76
C ASP A 136 13.63 -9.61 9.74
N GLY A 137 14.32 -10.40 8.92
CA GLY A 137 13.70 -11.28 7.92
C GLY A 137 12.77 -12.33 8.53
N GLN A 138 13.00 -12.76 9.78
CA GLN A 138 12.14 -13.74 10.44
C GLN A 138 10.78 -13.12 10.80
N ILE A 139 10.77 -11.90 11.34
CA ILE A 139 9.52 -11.18 11.61
C ILE A 139 8.80 -10.85 10.30
N ALA A 140 9.51 -10.25 9.34
CA ALA A 140 8.91 -9.83 8.07
C ALA A 140 8.26 -10.99 7.29
N LEU A 141 8.93 -12.15 7.26
CA LEU A 141 8.42 -13.35 6.59
C LEU A 141 7.41 -14.13 7.45
N GLY A 142 7.55 -14.14 8.78
CA GLY A 142 6.57 -14.77 9.67
C GLY A 142 5.19 -14.13 9.60
N LEU A 143 5.14 -12.84 9.24
CA LEU A 143 3.91 -12.10 8.99
C LEU A 143 3.28 -12.34 7.62
N LEU A 144 3.98 -12.99 6.67
CA LEU A 144 3.45 -13.23 5.33
C LEU A 144 2.46 -14.42 5.33
N ALA A 145 1.22 -14.17 4.91
CA ALA A 145 0.23 -15.21 4.71
C ALA A 145 0.45 -15.98 3.39
N GLY A 146 -0.08 -17.20 3.31
CA GLY A 146 0.00 -18.01 2.10
C GLY A 146 -0.89 -17.54 0.95
N THR A 147 -2.01 -16.87 1.25
CA THR A 147 -3.03 -16.53 0.24
C THR A 147 -3.30 -15.04 0.20
N TYR A 148 -3.15 -14.44 -0.98
CA TYR A 148 -3.40 -13.03 -1.21
C TYR A 148 -4.87 -12.74 -1.49
N SER A 149 -5.38 -11.67 -0.90
CA SER A 149 -6.65 -11.05 -1.29
C SER A 149 -6.55 -9.53 -1.21
N ALA A 150 -6.83 -8.85 -2.32
CA ALA A 150 -6.79 -7.40 -2.42
C ALA A 150 -7.79 -6.72 -1.49
N ASN A 151 -8.89 -7.39 -1.14
CA ASN A 151 -9.88 -6.89 -0.21
C ASN A 151 -9.96 -7.76 1.07
N ALA A 152 -8.88 -8.44 1.48
CA ALA A 152 -8.88 -9.24 2.71
C ALA A 152 -9.48 -8.47 3.89
N TYR A 153 -10.29 -9.15 4.71
CA TYR A 153 -10.79 -8.58 5.95
C TYR A 153 -9.62 -8.19 6.85
N ALA A 154 -9.58 -6.95 7.32
CA ALA A 154 -8.41 -6.37 7.98
C ALA A 154 -7.95 -7.11 9.25
N PHE A 155 -8.84 -7.93 9.84
CA PHE A 155 -8.54 -8.77 10.98
C PHE A 155 -8.84 -10.25 10.73
N GLY A 156 -8.77 -10.68 9.47
CA GLY A 156 -8.84 -12.07 9.05
C GLY A 156 -7.45 -12.70 8.95
N LEU A 157 -7.36 -14.01 9.19
CA LEU A 157 -6.12 -14.79 9.04
C LEU A 157 -6.09 -15.63 7.75
N GLN A 158 -7.25 -15.85 7.13
CA GLN A 158 -7.39 -16.70 5.93
C GLN A 158 -6.68 -16.10 4.71
N TYR A 159 -6.86 -14.80 4.49
CA TYR A 159 -6.22 -14.05 3.42
C TYR A 159 -5.37 -12.91 3.99
N GLN A 160 -4.59 -12.28 3.12
CA GLN A 160 -3.85 -11.07 3.47
C GLN A 160 -3.84 -10.07 2.32
N ASN A 161 -4.12 -8.82 2.67
CA ASN A 161 -3.93 -7.64 1.81
C ASN A 161 -2.53 -7.04 2.04
N CYS A 162 -1.97 -6.36 1.04
CA CYS A 162 -0.65 -5.74 1.13
C CYS A 162 -0.49 -4.71 2.27
N ASN A 163 -1.51 -3.88 2.51
CA ASN A 163 -1.52 -2.88 3.57
C ASN A 163 -1.76 -3.52 4.95
N GLN A 164 -2.46 -4.66 5.01
CA GLN A 164 -2.61 -5.43 6.24
C GLN A 164 -1.27 -5.98 6.72
N TRP A 165 -0.42 -6.46 5.81
CA TRP A 165 0.95 -6.87 6.16
C TRP A 165 1.75 -5.71 6.77
N VAL A 166 1.61 -4.49 6.23
CA VAL A 166 2.24 -3.29 6.82
C VAL A 166 1.68 -3.00 8.22
N ALA A 167 0.36 -3.09 8.41
CA ALA A 167 -0.26 -2.91 9.73
C ALA A 167 0.29 -3.93 10.75
N GLU A 168 0.38 -5.20 10.36
CA GLU A 168 0.87 -6.27 11.23
C GLU A 168 2.38 -6.13 11.51
N LEU A 169 3.18 -5.63 10.57
CA LEU A 169 4.60 -5.34 10.79
C LEU A 169 4.81 -4.15 11.74
N LEU A 170 3.99 -3.09 11.62
CA LEU A 170 3.98 -1.98 12.58
C LEU A 170 3.59 -2.48 13.98
N ALA A 171 2.62 -3.37 14.08
CA ALA A 171 2.22 -3.99 15.34
C ALA A 171 3.32 -4.87 15.93
N ALA A 172 4.01 -5.67 15.12
CA ALA A 172 5.14 -6.47 15.57
C ALA A 172 6.29 -5.58 16.09
N ALA A 173 6.60 -4.49 15.38
CA ALA A 173 7.64 -3.55 15.76
C ALA A 173 7.32 -2.82 17.08
N TRP A 174 6.14 -2.23 17.19
CA TRP A 174 5.77 -1.40 18.34
C TRP A 174 5.23 -2.18 19.53
N GLY A 175 4.68 -3.37 19.29
CA GLY A 175 4.25 -4.32 20.31
C GLY A 175 5.38 -5.24 20.79
N ASN A 176 6.58 -5.14 20.20
CA ASN A 176 7.73 -6.01 20.47
C ASN A 176 7.34 -7.51 20.42
N LEU A 177 6.60 -7.87 19.36
CA LEU A 177 6.07 -9.22 19.22
C LEU A 177 7.18 -10.16 18.75
N ALA A 178 7.42 -11.22 19.52
CA ALA A 178 8.32 -12.29 19.10
C ALA A 178 7.79 -12.96 17.81
N ASN A 179 8.70 -13.45 16.97
CA ASN A 179 8.30 -14.27 15.82
C ASN A 179 7.72 -15.62 16.29
N GLY A 180 6.86 -16.22 15.48
CA GLY A 180 6.18 -17.49 15.77
C GLY A 180 5.06 -17.75 14.78
N GLY A 181 4.55 -18.99 14.72
CA GLY A 181 3.46 -19.36 13.80
C GLY A 181 2.15 -18.60 14.03
N ASP A 182 1.99 -17.98 15.20
CA ASP A 182 0.84 -17.19 15.64
C ASP A 182 1.05 -15.67 15.53
N VAL A 183 2.20 -15.21 15.00
CA VAL A 183 2.61 -13.81 15.07
C VAL A 183 1.60 -12.86 14.41
N ARG A 184 0.94 -13.30 13.33
CA ARG A 184 -0.15 -12.53 12.69
C ARG A 184 -1.35 -12.36 13.61
N GLU A 185 -1.78 -13.41 14.29
CA GLU A 185 -2.91 -13.35 15.21
C GLU A 185 -2.62 -12.39 16.37
N ARG A 186 -1.42 -12.48 16.95
CA ARG A 186 -0.98 -11.55 18.01
C ARG A 186 -0.85 -10.11 17.51
N ALA A 187 -0.34 -9.90 16.29
CA ALA A 187 -0.27 -8.58 15.68
C ALA A 187 -1.67 -7.97 15.51
N GLN A 188 -2.64 -8.76 15.02
CA GLN A 188 -4.02 -8.31 14.88
C GLN A 188 -4.71 -8.05 16.22
N ALA A 189 -4.45 -8.88 17.25
CA ALA A 189 -4.94 -8.62 18.61
C ALA A 189 -4.40 -7.29 19.14
N TRP A 190 -3.09 -7.07 19.03
CA TRP A 190 -2.45 -5.82 19.43
C TRP A 190 -2.99 -4.60 18.68
N LEU A 191 -3.24 -4.73 17.37
CA LEU A 191 -3.85 -3.67 16.56
C LEU A 191 -5.24 -3.29 17.09
N ARG A 192 -6.09 -4.27 17.42
CA ARG A 192 -7.41 -4.02 18.01
C ARG A 192 -7.30 -3.32 19.36
N GLU A 193 -6.42 -3.79 20.23
CA GLU A 193 -6.19 -3.23 21.57
C GLU A 193 -5.64 -1.80 21.52
N THR A 194 -4.86 -1.48 20.49
CA THR A 194 -4.21 -0.18 20.32
C THR A 194 -5.03 0.79 19.45
N GLY A 195 -6.24 0.41 19.06
CA GLY A 195 -7.19 1.30 18.37
C GLY A 195 -6.99 1.44 16.87
N TYR A 196 -6.31 0.49 16.21
CA TYR A 196 -6.33 0.40 14.74
C TYR A 196 -7.75 0.15 14.27
N ALA A 197 -8.32 1.08 13.50
CA ALA A 197 -9.74 1.07 13.14
C ALA A 197 -9.95 1.21 11.62
N PRO A 198 -9.85 0.12 10.84
CA PRO A 198 -10.22 0.11 9.42
C PRO A 198 -11.68 0.49 9.22
N GLU A 199 -11.92 1.55 8.47
CA GLU A 199 -13.26 1.95 8.06
C GLU A 199 -13.77 1.05 6.93
N GLY A 200 -15.09 0.86 6.86
CA GLY A 200 -15.71 0.06 5.82
C GLY A 200 -15.67 0.78 4.46
N VAL A 201 -15.01 0.17 3.48
CA VAL A 201 -15.01 0.64 2.09
C VAL A 201 -16.40 0.41 1.52
N ALA A 202 -17.10 1.50 1.21
CA ALA A 202 -18.45 1.45 0.68
C ALA A 202 -18.43 1.00 -0.79
N VAL A 203 -18.81 -0.25 -1.04
CA VAL A 203 -18.95 -0.80 -2.39
C VAL A 203 -20.23 -0.28 -3.06
N ASN A 204 -21.30 -0.08 -2.27
CA ASN A 204 -22.58 0.50 -2.67
C ASN A 204 -23.18 -0.09 -3.95
N SER A 205 -22.91 -1.37 -4.23
CA SER A 205 -23.37 -2.03 -5.45
C SER A 205 -23.46 -3.53 -5.24
N SER A 206 -24.69 -4.06 -5.16
CA SER A 206 -24.93 -5.51 -5.07
C SER A 206 -24.41 -6.26 -6.29
N PHE A 207 -24.39 -5.60 -7.45
CA PHE A 207 -23.78 -6.15 -8.66
C PHE A 207 -22.27 -6.35 -8.50
N LEU A 208 -21.53 -5.37 -7.96
CA LEU A 208 -20.11 -5.54 -7.69
C LEU A 208 -19.83 -6.63 -6.64
N MET A 209 -20.67 -6.70 -5.61
CA MET A 209 -20.59 -7.76 -4.60
C MET A 209 -20.83 -9.15 -5.19
N LEU A 210 -21.67 -9.27 -6.23
CA LEU A 210 -21.84 -10.53 -6.96
C LEU A 210 -20.66 -10.78 -7.91
N ALA A 211 -20.19 -9.74 -8.60
CA ALA A 211 -19.09 -9.84 -9.55
C ALA A 211 -17.77 -10.25 -8.88
N SER A 212 -17.54 -9.87 -7.63
CA SER A 212 -16.31 -10.20 -6.91
C SER A 212 -16.04 -11.70 -6.80
N TYR A 213 -17.07 -12.56 -6.82
CA TYR A 213 -16.90 -14.02 -6.85
C TYR A 213 -16.18 -14.55 -8.10
N PHE A 214 -16.08 -13.71 -9.14
CA PHE A 214 -15.42 -14.06 -10.40
C PHE A 214 -14.13 -13.27 -10.63
N VAL A 215 -13.76 -12.36 -9.71
CA VAL A 215 -12.55 -11.55 -9.81
C VAL A 215 -11.43 -12.22 -9.01
N PRO A 216 -10.31 -12.59 -9.65
CA PRO A 216 -9.16 -13.17 -8.94
C PRO A 216 -8.67 -12.28 -7.79
N HIS A 217 -8.25 -12.90 -6.70
CA HIS A 217 -7.73 -12.23 -5.50
C HIS A 217 -8.71 -11.25 -4.85
N VAL A 218 -10.01 -11.39 -5.10
CA VAL A 218 -11.05 -10.69 -4.37
C VAL A 218 -11.94 -11.72 -3.71
N HIS A 219 -12.08 -11.63 -2.40
CA HIS A 219 -12.77 -12.63 -1.58
C HIS A 219 -13.77 -11.96 -0.65
N LEU A 220 -14.89 -12.63 -0.39
CA LEU A 220 -15.93 -12.16 0.52
C LEU A 220 -16.14 -13.12 1.70
N ASP A 221 -15.64 -14.35 1.61
CA ASP A 221 -15.87 -15.41 2.60
C ASP A 221 -15.20 -15.15 3.95
N ASP A 222 -14.17 -14.29 4.01
CA ASP A 222 -13.52 -13.85 5.26
C ASP A 222 -14.15 -12.59 5.89
N HIS A 223 -15.08 -11.93 5.19
CA HIS A 223 -15.76 -10.73 5.70
C HIS A 223 -16.94 -11.10 6.61
N PRO A 224 -17.09 -10.40 7.76
CA PRO A 224 -18.28 -10.53 8.61
C PRO A 224 -19.58 -10.40 7.81
N ALA A 225 -20.59 -11.20 8.17
CA ALA A 225 -21.87 -11.21 7.46
C ALA A 225 -22.53 -9.81 7.40
N GLN A 226 -22.40 -9.04 8.49
CA GLN A 226 -22.91 -7.67 8.55
C GLN A 226 -22.19 -6.74 7.56
N ASP A 227 -20.87 -6.79 7.49
CA ASP A 227 -20.06 -5.96 6.58
C ASP A 227 -20.40 -6.27 5.11
N ARG A 228 -20.67 -7.54 4.78
CA ARG A 228 -21.16 -7.95 3.45
C ARG A 228 -22.57 -7.47 3.16
N TYR A 229 -23.48 -7.61 4.12
CA TYR A 229 -24.88 -7.18 3.97
C TYR A 229 -24.96 -5.66 3.78
N GLU A 230 -24.19 -4.89 4.54
CA GLU A 230 -24.09 -3.44 4.43
C GLU A 230 -23.25 -2.99 3.21
N MET A 231 -22.57 -3.92 2.54
CA MET A 231 -21.65 -3.67 1.43
C MET A 231 -20.52 -2.68 1.81
N LYS A 232 -20.04 -2.81 3.05
CA LYS A 232 -18.99 -1.99 3.66
C LYS A 232 -17.87 -2.90 4.13
N LEU A 233 -16.92 -3.16 3.24
CA LEU A 233 -15.85 -4.13 3.48
C LEU A 233 -14.72 -3.47 4.28
N LYS A 234 -14.39 -4.02 5.45
CA LYS A 234 -13.29 -3.50 6.27
C LYS A 234 -11.97 -4.06 5.79
N VAL A 235 -11.21 -3.23 5.10
CA VAL A 235 -9.92 -3.57 4.50
C VAL A 235 -8.87 -2.60 5.02
N SER A 236 -7.65 -3.08 5.27
CA SER A 236 -6.54 -2.18 5.57
C SER A 236 -6.21 -1.32 4.36
N LEU A 237 -6.27 0.00 4.54
CA LEU A 237 -5.91 0.99 3.52
C LEU A 237 -4.72 1.83 4.00
N PRO A 238 -3.97 2.44 3.07
CA PRO A 238 -2.91 3.38 3.45
C PRO A 238 -3.44 4.55 4.29
N SER A 239 -4.65 5.05 4.02
CA SER A 239 -5.29 6.08 4.84
C SER A 239 -5.51 5.63 6.29
N THR A 240 -5.92 4.38 6.51
CA THR A 240 -6.06 3.81 7.86
C THR A 240 -4.71 3.65 8.55
N LEU A 241 -3.66 3.25 7.81
CA LEU A 241 -2.29 3.18 8.34
C LEU A 241 -1.79 4.58 8.75
N GLU A 242 -2.02 5.60 7.92
CA GLU A 242 -1.65 6.99 8.22
C GLU A 242 -2.39 7.52 9.44
N ALA A 243 -3.71 7.29 9.54
CA ALA A 243 -4.50 7.67 10.69
C ALA A 243 -4.00 7.01 11.98
N PHE A 244 -3.64 5.72 11.91
CA PHE A 244 -3.09 4.98 13.05
C PHE A 244 -1.72 5.51 13.48
N VAL A 245 -0.83 5.79 12.52
CA VAL A 245 0.47 6.43 12.79
C VAL A 245 0.26 7.79 13.45
N GLN A 246 -0.64 8.62 12.92
CA GLN A 246 -0.92 9.95 13.44
C GLN A 246 -1.48 9.91 14.87
N GLN A 247 -2.39 8.98 15.14
CA GLN A 247 -2.96 8.78 16.47
C GLN A 247 -1.90 8.38 17.49
N ARG A 248 -1.03 7.43 17.13
CA ARG A 248 -0.02 6.87 18.04
C ARG A 248 1.20 7.79 18.20
N TYR A 249 1.57 8.49 17.13
CA TYR A 249 2.72 9.37 17.07
C TYR A 249 2.31 10.73 16.48
N PRO A 250 1.67 11.63 17.25
CA PRO A 250 1.23 12.94 16.75
C PRO A 250 2.37 13.84 16.25
N ALA A 251 3.61 13.57 16.67
CA ALA A 251 4.82 14.23 16.18
C ALA A 251 5.29 13.71 14.80
N SER A 252 4.58 12.76 14.19
CA SER A 252 4.83 12.34 12.81
C SER A 252 4.55 13.48 11.83
N GLU A 253 5.36 13.52 10.79
CA GLU A 253 5.23 14.50 9.73
C GLU A 253 4.79 13.82 8.44
N ARG A 254 3.69 14.30 7.86
CA ARG A 254 3.19 13.84 6.58
C ARG A 254 3.58 14.82 5.48
N THR A 255 4.07 14.27 4.37
CA THR A 255 4.31 14.99 3.12
C THR A 255 3.63 14.22 2.00
N GLU A 256 2.77 14.89 1.25
CA GLU A 256 2.21 14.38 0.02
C GLU A 256 2.99 14.96 -1.16
N ILE A 257 3.43 14.09 -2.06
CA ILE A 257 4.21 14.45 -3.24
C ILE A 257 3.43 13.94 -4.43
N CYS A 258 3.11 14.81 -5.37
CA CYS A 258 2.40 14.41 -6.58
C CYS A 258 3.10 14.96 -7.81
N HIS A 259 2.75 14.42 -8.98
CA HIS A 259 3.20 14.98 -10.25
C HIS A 259 2.09 15.00 -11.28
N ASN A 260 2.21 15.89 -12.26
CA ASN A 260 1.44 15.84 -13.50
C ASN A 260 2.39 16.00 -14.71
N ALA A 261 1.88 16.42 -15.87
CA ALA A 261 2.71 16.62 -17.06
C ALA A 261 3.67 17.83 -16.97
N ARG A 262 3.42 18.78 -16.07
CA ARG A 262 4.11 20.07 -16.01
C ARG A 262 4.97 20.26 -14.77
N GLN A 263 4.61 19.61 -13.67
CA GLN A 263 5.24 19.87 -12.38
C GLN A 263 5.19 18.67 -11.44
N ILE A 264 6.05 18.71 -10.43
CA ILE A 264 5.96 17.96 -9.19
C ILE A 264 5.60 18.96 -8.08
N VAL A 265 4.65 18.58 -7.22
CA VAL A 265 4.24 19.38 -6.07
C VAL A 265 4.54 18.61 -4.80
N VAL A 266 5.17 19.28 -3.84
CA VAL A 266 5.42 18.78 -2.49
C VAL A 266 4.53 19.58 -1.54
N HIS A 267 3.53 18.92 -0.99
CA HIS A 267 2.56 19.45 -0.05
C HIS A 267 2.86 18.90 1.35
N LYS A 268 3.18 19.79 2.30
CA LYS A 268 3.45 19.39 3.69
C LYS A 268 2.18 19.48 4.53
N GLY A 269 1.97 18.47 5.35
CA GLY A 269 0.85 18.40 6.29
C GLY A 269 -0.10 17.23 6.05
N TRP A 270 -1.11 17.18 6.89
CA TRP A 270 -2.09 16.10 6.92
C TRP A 270 -3.29 16.31 5.98
N THR A 271 -3.36 17.48 5.35
CA THR A 271 -4.31 17.73 4.26
C THR A 271 -3.81 17.08 2.98
N PRO A 272 -4.73 16.60 2.11
CA PRO A 272 -4.34 16.11 0.79
C PRO A 272 -3.95 17.28 -0.12
N ALA A 273 -3.01 17.04 -1.05
CA ALA A 273 -2.72 17.99 -2.12
C ALA A 273 -3.94 18.12 -3.05
N ALA A 274 -4.03 19.24 -3.75
CA ALA A 274 -5.16 19.51 -4.64
C ALA A 274 -5.27 18.46 -5.77
N ALA A 275 -6.51 18.25 -6.23
CA ALA A 275 -6.78 17.34 -7.34
C ALA A 275 -5.97 17.71 -8.60
N GLY A 276 -5.54 16.71 -9.36
CA GLY A 276 -4.71 16.91 -10.55
C GLY A 276 -3.28 17.40 -10.29
N CYS A 277 -2.84 17.35 -9.03
CA CYS A 277 -1.54 17.85 -8.59
C CYS A 277 -1.34 19.34 -8.91
N GLN A 278 -2.35 20.15 -8.58
CA GLN A 278 -2.25 21.60 -8.64
C GLN A 278 -1.56 22.11 -7.38
N ALA A 279 -0.66 23.09 -7.54
CA ALA A 279 0.04 23.68 -6.41
C ALA A 279 -0.91 24.60 -5.63
N GLY A 280 -0.98 24.41 -4.32
CA GLY A 280 -1.67 25.26 -3.38
C GLY A 280 -0.72 26.21 -2.64
N PRO A 281 -1.27 27.07 -1.75
CA PRO A 281 -0.48 27.94 -0.89
C PRO A 281 0.50 27.15 -0.02
N GLY A 282 1.77 27.53 -0.01
CA GLY A 282 2.81 26.91 0.82
C GLY A 282 3.45 25.65 0.22
N ASP A 283 2.98 25.19 -0.95
CA ASP A 283 3.56 24.04 -1.62
C ASP A 283 4.90 24.38 -2.29
N ARG A 284 5.84 23.43 -2.25
CA ARG A 284 7.05 23.50 -3.07
C ARG A 284 6.75 22.92 -4.45
N VAL A 285 7.06 23.68 -5.50
CA VAL A 285 6.83 23.29 -6.89
C VAL A 285 8.16 23.08 -7.59
N ILE A 286 8.29 21.94 -8.27
CA ILE A 286 9.41 21.63 -9.16
C ILE A 286 8.84 21.54 -10.57
N ALA A 287 9.25 22.46 -11.43
CA ALA A 287 8.81 22.47 -12.82
C ALA A 287 9.49 21.33 -13.61
N LEU A 288 8.73 20.70 -14.52
CA LEU A 288 9.19 19.59 -15.35
C LEU A 288 9.52 20.00 -16.80
N ASP A 289 9.31 21.28 -17.13
CA ASP A 289 9.63 21.91 -18.41
C ASP A 289 11.13 22.14 -18.64
#